data_AF-A0A183AEH4-F1
#
_entry.id   AF-A0A183AEH4-F1
#
_cell.length_a   1.000
_cell.length_b   1.000
_cell.length_c   1.000
_cell.angle_alpha   90.00
_cell.angle_beta   90.00
_cell.angle_gamma   90.00
#
_symmetry.space_group_name_H-M   'P 1'
#
loop_
_entity.id
_entity.type
_entity.pdbx_description
1 polymer ?
#
loop_
_entity_poly.entity_id
_entity_poly.type
_entity_poly.pdbx_seq_one_letter_code
_entity_poly.pdbx_strand_id
1 'polypeptide(L)'
;LDCILNIQPKDASAGAGETREDAVRRMADEMLQKLPPDYVTFEVTERLSQMGALQPMNIFLRQELERIQRLLSTVRVCLTDLKLAIDGTIVMSESLREALDCMYDARIPASWTKLSWDSSTLGFWFTELIERNHQFADWLRNGRPNCFWMTGFFNQQGFLTAIRQEVTRSHPGWALDTVVLWNEVTKHMREDCVRAPTEGAYIYGLFIEGADFDRRNLRLSEAKPKVLYETMPVIHIQAIDISKDKEIPRDMLANQYVCPVYRKPRRTDLTYIASLYLRCPTTKPPEHWIMRGTALLCDIR
;
A
#
# COMPACT_ATOMS: atom_id res chain seq x y z
N LEU A 1 -9.14 7.09 22.82
CA LEU A 1 -7.87 6.79 23.52
C LEU A 1 -6.94 7.98 23.51
N ASP A 2 -6.77 8.67 22.37
CA ASP A 2 -5.84 9.80 22.22
C ASP A 2 -6.04 10.94 23.22
N CYS A 3 -7.28 11.28 23.54
CA CYS A 3 -7.59 12.30 24.55
C CYS A 3 -7.07 11.91 25.94
N ILE A 4 -7.13 10.62 26.31
CA ILE A 4 -6.66 10.13 27.61
C ILE A 4 -5.13 10.16 27.67
N LEU A 5 -4.45 9.71 26.62
CA LEU A 5 -2.99 9.74 26.53
C LEU A 5 -2.43 11.17 26.59
N ASN A 6 -3.10 12.13 25.93
CA ASN A 6 -2.66 13.52 25.91
C ASN A 6 -2.84 14.26 27.25
N ILE A 7 -3.73 13.81 28.13
CA ILE A 7 -4.00 14.44 29.44
C ILE A 7 -3.15 13.79 30.56
N GLN A 8 -2.49 12.66 30.28
CA GLN A 8 -1.63 11.99 31.25
C GLN A 8 -0.40 12.87 31.57
N PRO A 9 -0.10 13.15 32.86
CA PRO A 9 1.04 13.97 33.23
C PRO A 9 2.35 13.32 32.77
N LYS A 10 3.05 13.98 31.86
CA LYS A 10 4.29 13.48 31.23
C LYS A 10 5.52 13.52 32.15
N ASP A 11 5.42 14.26 33.26
CA ASP A 11 6.51 14.48 34.22
C ASP A 11 6.41 13.61 35.49
N ALA A 12 5.47 12.66 35.55
CA ALA A 12 5.16 11.91 36.77
C ALA A 12 6.01 10.63 37.02
N SER A 13 7.08 10.40 36.26
CA SER A 13 8.01 9.28 36.51
C SER A 13 9.29 9.75 37.19
N ALA A 14 9.16 10.26 38.42
CA ALA A 14 10.29 10.40 39.35
C ALA A 14 10.55 9.07 40.05
N GLY A 15 11.07 8.10 39.30
CA GLY A 15 11.66 6.86 39.82
C GLY A 15 13.01 6.67 39.15
N ALA A 16 13.98 6.10 39.86
CA ALA A 16 15.34 5.83 39.38
C ALA A 16 15.37 4.75 38.26
N GLY A 17 14.79 5.07 37.11
CA GLY A 17 14.71 4.24 35.90
C GLY A 17 15.26 4.97 34.67
N GLU A 18 15.25 4.26 33.53
CA GLU A 18 15.64 4.77 32.21
C GLU A 18 14.92 6.10 31.91
N THR A 19 15.67 7.13 31.49
CA THR A 19 15.06 8.42 31.11
C THR A 19 14.29 8.29 29.80
N ARG A 20 13.42 9.26 29.48
CA ARG A 20 12.68 9.25 28.20
C ARG A 20 13.65 9.30 27.02
N GLU A 21 14.70 10.10 27.18
CA GLU A 21 15.81 10.26 26.26
C GLU A 21 16.57 8.96 26.05
N ASP A 22 16.92 8.23 27.13
CA ASP A 22 17.61 6.94 27.03
C ASP A 22 16.76 5.89 26.28
N ALA A 23 15.46 5.83 26.57
CA ALA A 23 14.54 4.90 25.92
C ALA A 23 14.39 5.21 24.40
N VAL A 24 14.23 6.48 24.05
CA VAL A 24 14.13 6.92 22.65
C VAL A 24 15.45 6.72 21.91
N ARG A 25 16.58 6.98 22.56
CA ARG A 25 17.90 6.74 21.98
C ARG A 25 18.10 5.27 21.62
N ARG A 26 17.77 4.36 22.54
CA ARG A 26 17.83 2.91 22.28
C ARG A 26 16.92 2.51 21.11
N MET A 27 15.71 3.05 21.06
CA MET A 27 14.80 2.83 19.94
C MET A 27 15.39 3.34 18.61
N ALA A 28 15.97 4.54 18.61
CA ALA A 28 16.62 5.11 17.44
C ALA A 28 17.80 4.25 16.95
N ASP A 29 18.60 3.70 17.88
CA ASP A 29 19.66 2.75 17.58
C ASP A 29 19.13 1.46 16.92
N GLU A 30 18.12 0.83 17.53
CA GLU A 30 17.50 -0.39 16.99
C GLU A 30 16.87 -0.15 15.61
N MET A 31 16.22 0.99 15.41
CA MET A 31 15.63 1.37 14.12
C MET A 31 16.70 1.64 13.07
N LEU A 32 17.76 2.40 13.39
CA LEU A 32 18.85 2.68 12.46
C LEU A 32 19.58 1.42 12.00
N GLN A 33 19.76 0.43 12.89
CA GLN A 33 20.35 -0.87 12.53
C GLN A 33 19.51 -1.66 11.53
N LYS A 34 18.18 -1.55 11.62
CA LYS A 34 17.23 -2.26 10.76
C LYS A 34 16.82 -1.46 9.52
N LEU A 35 17.07 -0.15 9.50
CA LEU A 35 16.68 0.73 8.42
C LEU A 35 17.45 0.34 7.14
N PRO A 36 16.76 0.04 6.02
CA PRO A 36 17.42 -0.37 4.78
C PRO A 36 18.40 0.71 4.31
N PRO A 37 19.51 0.35 3.66
CA PRO A 37 20.44 1.34 3.13
C PRO A 37 19.78 2.19 2.05
N ASP A 38 20.34 3.39 1.86
CA ASP A 38 19.89 4.30 0.82
C ASP A 38 20.20 3.71 -0.58
N TYR A 39 19.27 3.90 -1.51
CA TYR A 39 19.43 3.49 -2.90
C TYR A 39 20.51 4.31 -3.60
N VAL A 40 21.42 3.63 -4.28
CA VAL A 40 22.46 4.28 -5.10
C VAL A 40 21.86 4.64 -6.46
N THR A 41 21.73 5.94 -6.75
CA THR A 41 21.07 6.47 -7.96
C THR A 41 21.59 5.84 -9.26
N PHE A 42 22.91 5.64 -9.35
CA PHE A 42 23.54 5.04 -10.52
C PHE A 42 23.10 3.58 -10.71
N GLU A 43 23.15 2.76 -9.65
CA GLU A 43 22.74 1.35 -9.69
C GLU A 43 21.25 1.20 -10.03
N VAL A 44 20.40 2.03 -9.42
CA VAL A 44 18.95 2.05 -9.74
C VAL A 44 18.73 2.33 -11.22
N THR A 45 19.40 3.35 -11.75
CA THR A 45 19.26 3.76 -13.15
C THR A 45 19.74 2.67 -14.10
N GLU A 46 20.88 2.05 -13.81
CA GLU A 46 21.44 0.96 -14.59
C GLU A 46 20.50 -0.26 -14.60
N ARG A 47 20.00 -0.68 -13.43
CA ARG A 47 19.07 -1.81 -13.32
C ARG A 47 17.75 -1.55 -14.06
N LEU A 48 17.18 -0.36 -13.91
CA LEU A 48 15.97 0.02 -14.66
C LEU A 48 16.21 0.06 -16.16
N SER A 49 17.41 0.48 -16.61
CA SER A 49 17.80 0.43 -18.01
C SER A 49 17.82 -1.00 -18.55
N GLN A 50 18.42 -1.93 -17.82
CA GLN A 50 18.46 -3.36 -18.17
C GLN A 50 17.06 -3.99 -18.23
N MET A 51 16.13 -3.54 -17.38
CA MET A 51 14.74 -4.01 -17.38
C MET A 51 13.88 -3.35 -18.48
N GLY A 52 14.39 -2.32 -19.16
CA GLY A 52 13.64 -1.52 -20.13
C GLY A 52 13.03 -0.28 -19.47
N ALA A 53 13.83 0.77 -19.27
CA ALA A 53 13.45 1.96 -18.50
C ALA A 53 12.20 2.71 -19.01
N LEU A 54 11.84 2.53 -20.28
CA LEU A 54 10.67 3.17 -20.91
C LEU A 54 9.38 2.33 -20.82
N GLN A 55 9.47 1.11 -20.28
CA GLN A 55 8.29 0.30 -20.00
C GLN A 55 7.47 0.94 -18.88
N PRO A 56 6.12 1.02 -19.01
CA PRO A 56 5.28 1.73 -18.04
C PRO A 56 5.51 1.28 -16.59
N MET A 57 5.68 -0.03 -16.41
CA MET A 57 5.84 -0.63 -15.09
C MET A 57 7.19 -0.31 -14.43
N ASN A 58 8.25 -0.13 -15.23
CA ASN A 58 9.56 0.31 -14.74
C ASN A 58 9.60 1.81 -14.46
N ILE A 59 8.86 2.62 -15.24
CA ILE A 59 8.67 4.05 -14.93
C ILE A 59 7.94 4.20 -13.60
N PHE A 60 6.90 3.39 -13.37
CA PHE A 60 6.20 3.34 -12.10
C PHE A 60 7.12 2.94 -10.94
N LEU A 61 7.87 1.85 -11.08
CA LEU A 61 8.85 1.43 -10.07
C LEU A 61 9.85 2.53 -9.72
N ARG A 62 10.38 3.25 -10.73
CA ARG A 62 11.30 4.38 -10.51
C ARG A 62 10.69 5.46 -9.61
N GLN A 63 9.44 5.85 -9.88
CA GLN A 63 8.75 6.87 -9.09
C GLN A 63 8.52 6.42 -7.64
N GLU A 64 8.21 5.15 -7.44
CA GLU A 64 8.03 4.58 -6.09
C GLU A 64 9.37 4.50 -5.33
N LEU A 65 10.45 4.11 -6.02
CA LEU A 65 11.82 4.11 -5.47
C LEU A 65 12.27 5.51 -5.05
N GLU A 66 12.00 6.53 -5.86
CA GLU A 66 12.30 7.93 -5.51
C GLU A 66 11.53 8.37 -4.26
N ARG A 67 10.27 7.96 -4.11
CA ARG A 67 9.44 8.30 -2.93
C ARG A 67 9.97 7.62 -1.67
N ILE A 68 10.21 6.31 -1.72
CA ILE A 68 10.69 5.60 -0.53
C ILE A 68 12.11 6.02 -0.15
N GLN A 69 12.97 6.32 -1.12
CA GLN A 69 14.31 6.84 -0.84
C GLN A 69 14.25 8.16 -0.05
N ARG A 70 13.37 9.10 -0.44
CA ARG A 70 13.19 10.35 0.32
C ARG A 70 12.75 10.09 1.76
N LEU A 71 11.83 9.13 1.94
CA LEU A 71 11.37 8.75 3.27
C LEU A 71 12.51 8.13 4.11
N LEU A 72 13.26 7.18 3.54
CA LEU A 72 14.40 6.54 4.20
C LEU A 72 15.44 7.57 4.65
N SER A 73 15.84 8.49 3.76
CA SER A 73 16.80 9.54 4.13
C SER A 73 16.25 10.47 5.21
N THR A 74 14.96 10.84 5.15
CA THR A 74 14.33 11.69 6.19
C THR A 74 14.34 11.01 7.56
N VAL A 75 14.00 9.72 7.60
CA VAL A 75 14.03 8.93 8.83
C VAL A 75 15.45 8.80 9.35
N ARG A 76 16.42 8.47 8.48
CA ARG A 76 17.83 8.28 8.86
C ARG A 76 18.43 9.56 9.46
N VAL A 77 18.23 10.70 8.80
CA VAL A 77 18.70 12.00 9.28
C VAL A 77 18.06 12.31 10.64
N CYS A 78 16.73 12.18 10.74
CA CYS A 78 16.02 12.45 11.98
C CYS A 78 16.52 11.58 13.14
N LEU A 79 16.66 10.26 12.95
CA LEU A 79 17.16 9.36 13.98
C LEU A 79 18.62 9.61 14.37
N THR A 80 19.47 9.95 13.39
CA THR A 80 20.89 10.25 13.63
C THR A 80 21.05 11.55 14.42
N ASP A 81 20.38 12.61 13.98
CA ASP A 81 20.40 13.91 14.65
C ASP A 81 19.77 13.83 16.03
N LEU A 82 18.69 13.06 16.19
CA LEU A 82 18.04 12.86 17.49
C LEU A 82 18.99 12.24 18.51
N LYS A 83 19.78 11.23 18.10
CA LYS A 83 20.81 10.65 18.97
C LYS A 83 21.88 11.67 19.35
N LEU A 84 22.40 12.42 18.39
CA LEU A 84 23.40 13.46 18.63
C LEU A 84 22.86 14.58 19.54
N ALA A 85 21.57 14.90 19.45
CA ALA A 85 20.93 15.89 20.30
C ALA A 85 20.75 15.37 21.73
N ILE A 86 20.38 14.11 21.91
CA ILE A 86 20.31 13.45 23.22
C ILE A 86 21.70 13.37 23.86
N ASP A 87 22.75 13.13 23.08
CA ASP A 87 24.15 13.18 23.50
C ASP A 87 24.65 14.60 23.88
N GLY A 88 23.87 15.65 23.58
CA GLY A 88 24.30 17.04 23.74
C GLY A 88 25.38 17.47 22.73
N THR A 89 25.60 16.70 21.66
CA THR A 89 26.55 17.04 20.59
C THR A 89 25.98 18.10 19.64
N ILE A 90 24.67 18.04 19.37
CA ILE A 90 23.95 19.07 18.61
C ILE A 90 22.79 19.64 19.43
N VAL A 91 22.28 20.80 19.01
CA VAL A 91 21.18 21.47 19.70
C VAL A 91 19.86 20.74 19.46
N MET A 92 19.11 20.48 20.53
CA MET A 92 17.74 19.94 20.47
C MET A 92 16.79 20.96 19.84
N SER A 93 16.54 20.82 18.54
CA SER A 93 15.57 21.64 17.80
C SER A 93 14.14 21.29 18.18
N GLU A 94 13.18 22.14 17.77
CA GLU A 94 11.75 21.87 17.96
C GLU A 94 11.30 20.59 17.23
N SER A 95 11.80 20.35 16.01
CA SER A 95 11.49 19.14 15.25
C SER A 95 12.06 17.88 15.88
N LEU A 96 13.26 17.93 16.46
CA LEU A 96 13.84 16.79 17.16
C LEU A 96 13.12 16.51 18.48
N ARG A 97 12.67 17.56 19.18
CA ARG A 97 11.85 17.41 20.39
C ARG A 97 10.48 16.78 20.07
N GLU A 98 9.83 17.20 19.00
CA GLU A 98 8.58 16.56 18.54
C GLU A 98 8.80 15.09 18.18
N ALA A 99 9.86 14.77 17.45
CA ALA A 99 10.19 13.39 17.12
C ALA A 99 10.44 12.55 18.38
N LEU A 100 11.15 13.08 19.37
CA LEU A 100 11.39 12.44 20.67
C LEU A 100 10.08 12.12 21.39
N ASP A 101 9.21 13.12 21.52
CA ASP A 101 7.90 12.96 22.18
C ASP A 101 7.03 11.93 21.44
N CYS A 102 6.98 12.00 20.12
CA CYS A 102 6.25 11.04 19.30
C CYS A 102 6.79 9.62 19.48
N MET A 103 8.10 9.42 19.36
CA MET A 103 8.71 8.09 19.50
C MET A 103 8.49 7.51 20.89
N TYR A 104 8.63 8.32 21.94
CA TYR A 104 8.36 7.91 23.32
C TYR A 104 6.90 7.48 23.52
N ASP A 105 5.95 8.24 22.93
CA ASP A 105 4.52 7.94 22.97
C ASP A 105 4.10 6.85 21.95
N ALA A 106 5.05 6.16 21.31
CA ALA A 106 4.83 5.16 20.25
C ALA A 106 4.03 5.69 19.02
N ARG A 107 4.10 7.00 18.77
CA ARG A 107 3.51 7.70 17.62
C ARG A 107 4.55 7.98 16.55
N ILE A 108 4.07 8.25 15.34
CA ILE A 108 4.91 8.53 14.18
C ILE A 108 5.13 10.06 14.11
N PRO A 109 6.39 10.54 14.05
CA PRO A 109 6.70 11.95 13.84
C PRO A 109 6.00 12.52 12.59
N ALA A 110 5.49 13.75 12.69
CA ALA A 110 4.70 14.37 11.63
C ALA A 110 5.47 14.50 10.30
N SER A 111 6.79 14.72 10.39
CA SER A 111 7.69 14.80 9.23
C SER A 111 7.73 13.49 8.41
N TRP A 112 7.57 12.33 9.07
CA TRP A 112 7.56 11.02 8.42
C TRP A 112 6.19 10.71 7.84
N THR A 113 5.11 11.00 8.58
CA THR A 113 3.72 10.78 8.12
C THR A 113 3.43 11.56 6.84
N LYS A 114 3.93 12.80 6.72
CA LYS A 114 3.77 13.65 5.53
C LYS A 114 4.31 13.01 4.24
N LEU A 115 5.32 12.15 4.36
CA LEU A 115 5.96 11.45 3.23
C LEU A 115 5.49 10.00 3.06
N SER A 116 4.68 9.50 4.00
CA SER A 116 4.34 8.08 4.10
C SER A 116 2.83 7.86 4.19
N TRP A 117 2.39 7.03 5.13
CA TRP A 117 1.01 6.59 5.33
C TRP A 117 0.66 6.65 6.81
N ASP A 118 -0.64 6.69 7.09
CA ASP A 118 -1.14 6.58 8.46
C ASP A 118 -0.98 5.13 8.92
N SER A 119 -0.48 4.95 10.14
CA SER A 119 -0.36 3.64 10.80
C SER A 119 -0.65 3.79 12.29
N SER A 120 -1.06 2.69 12.92
CA SER A 120 -1.56 2.70 14.30
C SER A 120 -0.51 3.02 15.36
N THR A 121 0.74 2.59 15.16
CA THR A 121 1.86 2.83 16.09
C THR A 121 3.15 2.93 15.30
N LEU A 122 4.18 3.50 15.91
CA LEU A 122 5.52 3.57 15.34
C LEU A 122 6.07 2.18 14.97
N GLY A 123 5.85 1.17 15.81
CA GLY A 123 6.33 -0.19 15.54
C GLY A 123 5.68 -0.84 14.31
N PHE A 124 4.37 -0.67 14.14
CA PHE A 124 3.67 -1.15 12.93
C PHE A 124 4.14 -0.37 11.70
N TRP A 125 4.20 0.96 11.79
CA TRP A 125 4.67 1.81 10.70
C TRP A 125 6.07 1.43 10.23
N PHE A 126 6.98 1.16 11.17
CA PHE A 126 8.34 0.78 10.83
C PHE A 126 8.39 -0.59 10.16
N THR A 127 7.60 -1.56 10.64
CA THR A 127 7.49 -2.88 9.98
C THR A 127 7.00 -2.73 8.54
N GLU A 128 5.94 -1.95 8.32
CA GLU A 128 5.42 -1.65 6.98
C GLU A 128 6.46 -0.96 6.09
N LEU A 129 7.28 -0.06 6.65
CA LEU A 129 8.37 0.59 5.91
C LEU A 129 9.39 -0.44 5.40
N ILE A 130 9.78 -1.38 6.25
CA ILE A 130 10.71 -2.46 5.86
C ILE A 130 10.09 -3.34 4.77
N GLU A 131 8.84 -3.77 4.94
CA GLU A 131 8.16 -4.65 3.99
C GLU A 131 7.94 -3.98 2.63
N ARG A 132 7.52 -2.71 2.62
CA ARG A 132 7.37 -1.92 1.38
C ARG A 132 8.72 -1.73 0.68
N ASN A 133 9.77 -1.41 1.42
CA ASN A 133 11.11 -1.33 0.85
C ASN A 133 11.58 -2.67 0.28
N HIS A 134 11.32 -3.77 0.98
CA HIS A 134 11.67 -5.11 0.52
C HIS A 134 11.02 -5.41 -0.83
N GLN A 135 9.73 -5.09 -1.01
CA GLN A 135 9.06 -5.24 -2.30
C GLN A 135 9.77 -4.48 -3.44
N PHE A 136 10.14 -3.22 -3.22
CA PHE A 136 10.80 -2.43 -4.27
C PHE A 136 12.24 -2.88 -4.54
N ALA A 137 12.99 -3.17 -3.49
CA ALA A 137 14.36 -3.66 -3.59
C ALA A 137 14.42 -5.03 -4.28
N ASP A 138 13.49 -5.93 -3.96
CA ASP A 138 13.41 -7.24 -4.58
C ASP A 138 13.03 -7.13 -6.06
N TRP A 139 12.04 -6.29 -6.39
CA TRP A 139 11.67 -6.02 -7.79
C TRP A 139 12.86 -5.43 -8.57
N LEU A 140 13.57 -4.44 -8.03
CA LEU A 140 14.73 -3.85 -8.70
C LEU A 140 15.86 -4.87 -8.92
N ARG A 141 16.09 -5.79 -7.97
CA ARG A 141 17.19 -6.75 -8.00
C ARG A 141 16.88 -7.97 -8.86
N ASN A 142 15.70 -8.54 -8.70
CA ASN A 142 15.30 -9.84 -9.23
C ASN A 142 14.33 -9.73 -10.42
N GLY A 143 13.89 -8.52 -10.75
CA GLY A 143 12.97 -8.27 -11.85
C GLY A 143 11.49 -8.32 -11.40
N ARG A 144 10.60 -8.30 -12.39
CA ARG A 144 9.16 -8.15 -12.18
C ARG A 144 8.58 -9.26 -11.29
N PRO A 145 7.86 -8.94 -10.20
CA PRO A 145 7.14 -9.92 -9.40
C PRO A 145 6.05 -10.65 -10.20
N ASN A 146 5.82 -11.92 -9.88
CA ASN A 146 4.68 -12.68 -10.41
C ASN A 146 3.34 -12.18 -9.86
N CYS A 147 3.34 -11.65 -8.64
CA CYS A 147 2.17 -11.13 -7.94
C CYS A 147 2.57 -9.89 -7.13
N PHE A 148 1.84 -8.79 -7.28
CA PHE A 148 2.16 -7.51 -6.68
C PHE A 148 1.36 -7.28 -5.41
N TRP A 149 2.04 -6.85 -4.34
CA TRP A 149 1.37 -6.36 -3.15
C TRP A 149 0.87 -4.95 -3.42
N MET A 150 -0.41 -4.82 -3.79
CA MET A 150 -0.96 -3.55 -4.24
C MET A 150 -0.98 -2.50 -3.12
N THR A 151 -1.15 -2.94 -1.88
CA THR A 151 -1.31 -2.05 -0.74
C THR A 151 0.02 -1.53 -0.19
N GLY A 152 1.13 -2.17 -0.59
CA GLY A 152 2.49 -1.69 -0.31
C GLY A 152 2.91 -0.46 -1.12
N PHE A 153 2.23 -0.16 -2.22
CA PHE A 153 2.55 1.01 -3.05
C PHE A 153 2.18 2.34 -2.36
N PHE A 154 2.90 3.40 -2.70
CA PHE A 154 2.52 4.79 -2.41
C PHE A 154 1.43 5.27 -3.38
N ASN A 155 1.49 4.85 -4.65
CA ASN A 155 0.55 5.27 -5.68
C ASN A 155 -0.14 4.08 -6.38
N GLN A 156 -1.22 3.57 -5.78
CA GLN A 156 -2.00 2.47 -6.33
C GLN A 156 -2.64 2.80 -7.69
N GLN A 157 -3.10 4.04 -7.88
CA GLN A 157 -3.68 4.49 -9.15
C GLN A 157 -2.64 4.55 -10.28
N GLY A 158 -1.42 4.98 -9.95
CA GLY A 158 -0.28 4.97 -10.86
C GLY A 158 0.05 3.55 -11.32
N PHE A 159 0.03 2.58 -10.41
CA PHE A 159 0.22 1.17 -10.73
C PHE A 159 -0.83 0.65 -11.73
N LEU A 160 -2.11 0.88 -11.43
CA LEU A 160 -3.22 0.49 -12.32
C LEU A 160 -3.13 1.16 -13.71
N THR A 161 -2.70 2.43 -13.74
CA THR A 161 -2.46 3.16 -15.00
C THR A 161 -1.32 2.54 -15.80
N ALA A 162 -0.24 2.15 -15.13
CA ALA A 162 0.91 1.53 -15.79
C ALA A 162 0.57 0.13 -16.32
N ILE A 163 -0.27 -0.66 -15.63
CA ILE A 163 -0.84 -1.91 -16.19
C ILE A 163 -1.61 -1.60 -17.47
N ARG A 164 -2.52 -0.64 -17.42
CA ARG A 164 -3.34 -0.26 -18.59
C ARG A 164 -2.46 0.13 -19.78
N GLN A 165 -1.45 0.98 -19.56
CA GLN A 165 -0.52 1.38 -20.62
C GLN A 165 0.28 0.23 -21.20
N GLU A 166 0.68 -0.74 -20.37
CA GLU A 166 1.44 -1.90 -20.83
C GLU A 166 0.58 -2.81 -21.72
N VAL A 167 -0.66 -3.09 -21.30
CA VAL A 167 -1.66 -3.85 -22.07
C VAL A 167 -2.00 -3.15 -23.39
N THR A 168 -2.20 -1.83 -23.37
CA THR A 168 -2.44 -1.09 -24.61
C THR A 168 -1.27 -1.19 -25.58
N ARG A 169 -0.02 -1.16 -25.07
CA ARG A 169 1.19 -1.23 -25.92
C ARG A 169 1.45 -2.63 -26.50
N SER A 170 0.99 -3.69 -25.84
CA SER A 170 1.10 -5.06 -26.36
C SER A 170 0.09 -5.37 -27.48
N HIS A 171 -0.95 -4.53 -27.62
CA HIS A 171 -2.03 -4.72 -28.58
C HIS A 171 -2.00 -3.71 -29.73
N PRO A 172 -1.58 -4.11 -30.94
CA PRO A 172 -1.58 -3.24 -32.10
C PRO A 172 -3.00 -2.71 -32.42
N GLY A 173 -3.12 -1.38 -32.52
CA GLY A 173 -4.39 -0.71 -32.84
C GLY A 173 -5.26 -0.34 -31.64
N TRP A 174 -4.89 -0.73 -30.41
CA TRP A 174 -5.57 -0.26 -29.21
C TRP A 174 -5.13 1.16 -28.86
N ALA A 175 -6.09 1.99 -28.44
CA ALA A 175 -5.85 3.36 -28.01
C ALA A 175 -6.11 3.50 -26.50
N LEU A 176 -5.27 4.27 -25.79
CA LEU A 176 -5.32 4.32 -24.33
C LEU A 176 -6.64 4.91 -23.78
N ASP A 177 -7.30 5.75 -24.57
CA ASP A 177 -8.61 6.35 -24.29
C ASP A 177 -9.76 5.36 -24.39
N THR A 178 -9.61 4.32 -25.23
CA THR A 178 -10.63 3.26 -25.39
C THR A 178 -10.33 2.02 -24.56
N VAL A 179 -9.23 1.97 -23.81
CA VAL A 179 -8.88 0.83 -22.97
C VAL A 179 -9.30 1.08 -21.52
N VAL A 180 -10.01 0.11 -20.94
CA VAL A 180 -10.47 0.13 -19.55
C VAL A 180 -9.95 -1.07 -18.78
N LEU A 181 -9.78 -0.91 -17.47
CA LEU A 181 -9.34 -2.02 -16.61
C LEU A 181 -10.47 -3.03 -16.43
N TRP A 182 -10.11 -4.30 -16.45
CA TRP A 182 -10.98 -5.42 -16.16
C TRP A 182 -10.30 -6.36 -15.18
N ASN A 183 -11.08 -7.01 -14.32
CA ASN A 183 -10.52 -7.90 -13.32
C ASN A 183 -11.22 -9.24 -13.25
N GLU A 184 -10.46 -10.23 -12.81
CA GLU A 184 -10.96 -11.57 -12.49
C GLU A 184 -10.42 -11.98 -11.13
N VAL A 185 -11.31 -12.30 -10.20
CA VAL A 185 -10.90 -12.82 -8.90
C VAL A 185 -10.54 -14.29 -9.05
N THR A 186 -9.36 -14.67 -8.57
CA THR A 186 -8.83 -16.03 -8.73
C THR A 186 -9.11 -16.89 -7.48
N LYS A 187 -8.82 -18.21 -7.58
CA LYS A 187 -8.81 -19.11 -6.42
C LYS A 187 -7.49 -19.07 -5.64
N HIS A 188 -6.49 -18.41 -6.19
CA HIS A 188 -5.12 -18.42 -5.72
C HIS A 188 -4.93 -17.48 -4.53
N MET A 189 -4.06 -17.89 -3.62
CA MET A 189 -3.37 -16.98 -2.70
C MET A 189 -2.01 -16.61 -3.26
N ARG A 190 -1.32 -15.69 -2.59
CA ARG A 190 -0.01 -15.18 -3.02
C ARG A 190 0.97 -16.31 -3.34
N GLU A 191 1.02 -17.34 -2.50
CA GLU A 191 1.98 -18.45 -2.59
C GLU A 191 1.75 -19.32 -3.83
N ASP A 192 0.51 -19.33 -4.36
CA ASP A 192 0.15 -20.11 -5.54
C ASP A 192 0.60 -19.41 -6.85
N CYS A 193 0.97 -18.12 -6.81
CA CYS A 193 1.36 -17.32 -7.97
C CYS A 193 2.82 -17.55 -8.39
N VAL A 194 3.15 -18.77 -8.82
CA VAL A 194 4.49 -19.16 -9.31
C VAL A 194 4.84 -18.60 -10.70
N ARG A 195 3.85 -18.08 -11.46
CA ARG A 195 4.07 -17.47 -12.78
C ARG A 195 3.25 -16.18 -12.90
N ALA A 196 3.84 -15.19 -13.56
CA ALA A 196 3.13 -13.98 -13.98
C ALA A 196 2.01 -14.33 -14.99
N PRO A 197 0.92 -13.52 -15.05
CA PRO A 197 -0.08 -13.70 -16.09
C PRO A 197 0.49 -13.34 -17.46
N THR A 198 -0.07 -13.91 -18.53
CA THR A 198 0.31 -13.56 -19.92
C THR A 198 0.10 -12.08 -20.20
N GLU A 199 -0.95 -11.51 -19.61
CA GLU A 199 -1.31 -10.12 -19.73
C GLU A 199 -1.72 -9.53 -18.38
N GLY A 200 -1.36 -8.26 -18.16
CA GLY A 200 -1.73 -7.54 -16.95
C GLY A 200 -0.89 -7.94 -15.73
N ALA A 201 -1.53 -8.03 -14.57
CA ALA A 201 -0.85 -8.32 -13.32
C ALA A 201 -1.75 -9.03 -12.30
N TYR A 202 -1.18 -9.95 -11.53
CA TYR A 202 -1.81 -10.43 -10.31
C TYR A 202 -1.54 -9.46 -9.16
N ILE A 203 -2.58 -9.17 -8.37
CA ILE A 203 -2.48 -8.33 -7.18
C ILE A 203 -2.98 -9.07 -5.93
N TYR A 204 -2.41 -8.73 -4.78
CA TYR A 204 -2.86 -9.17 -3.48
C TYR A 204 -2.79 -8.06 -2.43
N GLY A 205 -3.37 -8.33 -1.26
CA GLY A 205 -3.34 -7.45 -0.09
C GLY A 205 -4.60 -6.62 0.11
N LEU A 206 -5.61 -6.75 -0.76
CA LEU A 206 -6.89 -6.08 -0.57
C LEU A 206 -7.75 -6.78 0.48
N PHE A 207 -8.53 -6.00 1.20
CA PHE A 207 -9.54 -6.48 2.15
C PHE A 207 -10.93 -6.13 1.64
N ILE A 208 -11.94 -6.94 1.97
CA ILE A 208 -13.34 -6.65 1.70
C ILE A 208 -14.05 -6.27 3.01
N GLU A 209 -14.81 -5.19 2.96
CA GLU A 209 -15.69 -4.72 4.04
C GLU A 209 -17.15 -4.88 3.61
N GLY A 210 -18.03 -5.25 4.54
CA GLY A 210 -19.47 -5.35 4.29
C GLY A 210 -19.89 -6.60 3.50
N ALA A 211 -18.97 -7.51 3.22
CA ALA A 211 -19.20 -8.81 2.60
C ALA A 211 -18.05 -9.79 2.95
N ASP A 212 -18.22 -11.06 2.57
CA ASP A 212 -17.16 -12.06 2.50
C ASP A 212 -17.02 -12.53 1.03
N PHE A 213 -15.91 -13.15 0.66
CA PHE A 213 -15.71 -13.69 -0.67
C PHE A 213 -15.61 -15.21 -0.67
N ASP A 214 -16.60 -15.87 -1.29
CA ASP A 214 -16.62 -17.32 -1.47
C ASP A 214 -15.61 -17.72 -2.56
N ARG A 215 -14.39 -18.01 -2.13
CA ARG A 215 -13.29 -18.43 -3.01
C ARG A 215 -13.56 -19.72 -3.78
N ARG A 216 -14.43 -20.63 -3.27
CA ARG A 216 -14.73 -21.89 -3.97
C ARG A 216 -15.56 -21.62 -5.22
N ASN A 217 -16.55 -20.75 -5.08
CA ASN A 217 -17.49 -20.39 -6.14
C ASN A 217 -17.15 -19.07 -6.87
N LEU A 218 -16.08 -18.38 -6.46
CA LEU A 218 -15.60 -17.10 -7.01
C LEU A 218 -16.70 -16.04 -7.06
N ARG A 219 -17.35 -15.78 -5.91
CA ARG A 219 -18.45 -14.83 -5.80
C ARG A 219 -18.57 -14.22 -4.41
N LEU A 220 -19.26 -13.10 -4.31
CA LEU A 220 -19.62 -12.48 -3.04
C LEU A 220 -20.50 -13.40 -2.19
N SER A 221 -20.32 -13.29 -0.88
CA SER A 221 -21.04 -14.00 0.16
C SER A 221 -21.25 -13.09 1.36
N GLU A 222 -22.16 -13.45 2.25
CA GLU A 222 -22.46 -12.62 3.41
C GLU A 222 -21.29 -12.59 4.38
N ALA A 223 -21.05 -11.42 4.98
CA ALA A 223 -20.04 -11.26 6.01
C ALA A 223 -20.30 -12.20 7.19
N LYS A 224 -19.24 -12.80 7.73
CA LYS A 224 -19.33 -13.64 8.93
C LYS A 224 -19.65 -12.76 10.15
N PRO A 225 -20.48 -13.23 11.11
CA PRO A 225 -20.75 -12.46 12.31
C PRO A 225 -19.47 -12.06 13.05
N LYS A 226 -19.37 -10.77 13.41
CA LYS A 226 -18.22 -10.16 14.11
C LYS A 226 -16.91 -10.11 13.32
N VAL A 227 -16.93 -10.40 12.03
CA VAL A 227 -15.79 -10.18 11.13
C VAL A 227 -16.09 -8.94 10.29
N LEU A 228 -15.35 -7.86 10.56
CA LEU A 228 -15.54 -6.57 9.87
C LEU A 228 -14.88 -6.55 8.48
N TYR A 229 -13.72 -7.20 8.38
CA TYR A 229 -12.90 -7.24 7.18
C TYR A 229 -12.43 -8.66 6.93
N GLU A 230 -12.41 -9.07 5.66
CA GLU A 230 -11.80 -10.34 5.24
C GLU A 230 -10.77 -10.07 4.14
N THR A 231 -9.68 -10.86 4.10
CA THR A 231 -8.67 -10.74 3.04
C THR A 231 -9.19 -11.30 1.73
N MET A 232 -9.04 -10.53 0.64
CA MET A 232 -9.37 -11.00 -0.70
C MET A 232 -8.30 -11.97 -1.23
N PRO A 233 -8.70 -13.00 -2.00
CA PRO A 233 -7.75 -13.79 -2.77
C PRO A 233 -7.08 -12.93 -3.84
N VAL A 234 -6.10 -13.52 -4.55
CA VAL A 234 -5.41 -12.85 -5.64
C VAL A 234 -6.41 -12.44 -6.72
N ILE A 235 -6.30 -11.18 -7.16
CA ILE A 235 -7.10 -10.64 -8.25
C ILE A 235 -6.19 -10.46 -9.46
N HIS A 236 -6.61 -10.96 -10.61
CA HIS A 236 -5.99 -10.67 -11.89
C HIS A 236 -6.56 -9.37 -12.43
N ILE A 237 -5.69 -8.39 -12.66
CA ILE A 237 -6.03 -7.13 -13.32
C ILE A 237 -5.46 -7.17 -14.74
N GLN A 238 -6.32 -6.93 -15.71
CA GLN A 238 -5.99 -6.80 -17.13
C GLN A 238 -6.68 -5.54 -17.69
N ALA A 239 -6.64 -5.36 -19.00
CA ALA A 239 -7.39 -4.30 -19.65
C ALA A 239 -8.07 -4.83 -20.90
N ILE A 240 -9.19 -4.20 -21.27
CA ILE A 240 -9.99 -4.54 -22.45
C ILE A 240 -10.20 -3.28 -23.28
N ASP A 241 -10.21 -3.42 -24.60
CA ASP A 241 -10.56 -2.36 -25.52
C ASP A 241 -12.08 -2.29 -25.72
N ILE A 242 -12.66 -1.14 -25.42
CA ILE A 242 -14.09 -0.83 -25.59
C ILE A 242 -14.35 0.08 -26.79
N SER A 243 -13.40 0.21 -27.73
CA SER A 243 -13.53 1.04 -28.94
C SER A 243 -14.79 0.76 -29.75
N LYS A 244 -15.23 -0.51 -29.81
CA LYS A 244 -16.42 -0.94 -30.58
C LYS A 244 -17.73 -0.64 -29.85
N ASP A 245 -17.81 -0.98 -28.58
CA ASP A 245 -19.05 -0.96 -27.80
C ASP A 245 -19.23 0.33 -26.97
N LYS A 246 -18.18 1.17 -26.90
CA LYS A 246 -18.07 2.43 -26.11
C LYS A 246 -18.21 2.28 -24.59
N GLU A 247 -18.67 1.14 -24.13
CA GLU A 247 -18.81 0.74 -22.72
C GLU A 247 -18.42 -0.73 -22.58
N ILE A 248 -18.23 -1.20 -21.34
CA ILE A 248 -18.01 -2.62 -21.07
C ILE A 248 -19.29 -3.39 -21.46
N PRO A 249 -19.17 -4.50 -22.21
CA PRO A 249 -20.32 -5.28 -22.63
C PRO A 249 -21.27 -5.65 -21.48
N ARG A 250 -22.58 -5.48 -21.69
CA ARG A 250 -23.61 -5.66 -20.65
C ARG A 250 -23.67 -7.08 -20.10
N ASP A 251 -23.34 -8.07 -20.92
CA ASP A 251 -23.23 -9.47 -20.55
C ASP A 251 -22.08 -9.73 -19.58
N MET A 252 -20.94 -9.04 -19.74
CA MET A 252 -19.84 -9.10 -18.78
C MET A 252 -20.20 -8.46 -17.44
N LEU A 253 -21.01 -7.39 -17.47
CA LEU A 253 -21.51 -6.71 -16.27
C LEU A 253 -22.69 -7.43 -15.61
N ALA A 254 -23.33 -8.36 -16.32
CA ALA A 254 -24.46 -9.11 -15.78
C ALA A 254 -24.03 -9.90 -14.54
N ASN A 255 -24.70 -9.68 -13.41
CA ASN A 255 -24.36 -10.25 -12.10
C ASN A 255 -22.97 -9.86 -11.56
N GLN A 256 -22.40 -8.73 -11.99
CA GLN A 256 -21.22 -8.14 -11.37
C GLN A 256 -21.62 -6.96 -10.47
N TYR A 257 -21.09 -6.94 -9.26
CA TYR A 257 -21.12 -5.77 -8.40
C TYR A 257 -19.90 -4.89 -8.71
N VAL A 258 -20.15 -3.64 -9.05
CA VAL A 258 -19.10 -2.62 -9.23
C VAL A 258 -18.66 -2.17 -7.83
N CYS A 259 -17.64 -2.84 -7.32
CA CYS A 259 -17.12 -2.62 -5.98
C CYS A 259 -16.06 -1.50 -5.99
N PRO A 260 -16.27 -0.42 -5.24
CA PRO A 260 -15.26 0.63 -5.12
C PRO A 260 -14.07 0.13 -4.29
N VAL A 261 -12.86 0.56 -4.68
CA VAL A 261 -11.60 0.31 -3.96
C VAL A 261 -11.13 1.61 -3.33
N TYR A 262 -10.89 1.60 -2.01
CA TYR A 262 -10.38 2.74 -1.27
C TYR A 262 -9.03 2.44 -0.61
N ARG A 263 -8.20 3.47 -0.45
CA ARG A 263 -6.94 3.38 0.27
C ARG A 263 -7.15 3.07 1.75
N LYS A 264 -8.21 3.63 2.34
CA LYS A 264 -8.52 3.60 3.78
C LYS A 264 -10.01 3.31 4.01
N PRO A 265 -10.42 2.86 5.21
CA PRO A 265 -11.83 2.63 5.54
C PRO A 265 -12.68 3.91 5.48
N ARG A 266 -12.05 5.08 5.67
CA ARG A 266 -12.72 6.37 5.52
C ARG A 266 -12.91 6.70 4.04
N ARG A 267 -14.07 6.35 3.52
CA ARG A 267 -14.44 6.47 2.09
C ARG A 267 -14.72 7.92 1.69
N THR A 268 -13.73 8.54 1.08
CA THR A 268 -13.82 9.87 0.47
C THR A 268 -13.18 9.85 -0.92
N ASP A 269 -13.44 10.87 -1.76
CA ASP A 269 -12.86 10.96 -3.10
C ASP A 269 -11.32 10.96 -3.08
N LEU A 270 -10.71 11.53 -2.03
CA LEU A 270 -9.25 11.54 -1.83
C LEU A 270 -8.65 10.15 -1.59
N THR A 271 -9.49 9.20 -1.15
CA THR A 271 -9.10 7.82 -0.85
C THR A 271 -9.56 6.84 -1.92
N TYR A 272 -10.43 7.25 -2.85
CA TYR A 272 -10.90 6.40 -3.94
C TYR A 272 -9.75 6.07 -4.90
N ILE A 273 -9.61 4.80 -5.27
CA ILE A 273 -8.55 4.31 -6.16
C ILE A 273 -9.14 3.96 -7.53
N ALA A 274 -10.05 2.99 -7.56
CA ALA A 274 -10.66 2.44 -8.76
C ALA A 274 -11.92 1.64 -8.40
N SER A 275 -12.59 1.07 -9.40
CA SER A 275 -13.68 0.11 -9.22
C SER A 275 -13.27 -1.25 -9.77
N LEU A 276 -13.58 -2.32 -9.03
CA LEU A 276 -13.39 -3.71 -9.45
C LEU A 276 -14.74 -4.41 -9.51
N TYR A 277 -14.87 -5.35 -10.44
CA TYR A 277 -16.08 -6.12 -10.70
C TYR A 277 -16.04 -7.42 -9.91
N LEU A 278 -16.96 -7.57 -8.98
CA LEU A 278 -17.08 -8.74 -8.11
C LEU A 278 -18.34 -9.52 -8.41
N ARG A 279 -18.19 -10.81 -8.72
CA ARG A 279 -19.32 -11.65 -9.11
C ARG A 279 -20.31 -11.80 -7.96
N CYS A 280 -21.59 -11.59 -8.25
CA CYS A 280 -22.68 -11.78 -7.32
C CYS A 280 -23.20 -13.23 -7.33
N PRO A 281 -23.71 -13.73 -6.19
CA PRO A 281 -24.49 -14.97 -6.19
C PRO A 281 -25.85 -14.74 -6.86
N THR A 282 -26.40 -15.77 -7.51
CA THR A 282 -27.69 -15.68 -8.22
C THR A 282 -28.86 -15.28 -7.33
N THR A 283 -28.75 -15.50 -6.02
CA THR A 283 -29.77 -15.16 -5.02
C THR A 283 -29.70 -13.70 -4.55
N LYS A 284 -28.60 -12.96 -4.82
CA LYS A 284 -28.41 -11.59 -4.33
C LYS A 284 -27.82 -10.70 -5.42
N PRO A 285 -28.62 -9.84 -6.05
CA PRO A 285 -28.17 -9.00 -7.15
C PRO A 285 -27.26 -7.86 -6.64
N PRO A 286 -26.61 -7.10 -7.54
CA PRO A 286 -25.67 -6.03 -7.18
C PRO A 286 -26.23 -5.00 -6.18
N GLU A 287 -27.52 -4.68 -6.24
CA GLU A 287 -28.19 -3.71 -5.35
C GLU A 287 -28.11 -4.12 -3.88
N HIS A 288 -28.08 -5.43 -3.60
CA HIS A 288 -27.88 -5.95 -2.24
C HIS A 288 -26.55 -5.50 -1.66
N TRP A 289 -25.48 -5.58 -2.46
CA TRP A 289 -24.12 -5.22 -2.04
C TRP A 289 -23.91 -3.70 -1.99
N ILE A 290 -24.64 -2.95 -2.82
CA ILE A 290 -24.74 -1.48 -2.69
C ILE A 290 -25.32 -1.12 -1.32
N MET A 291 -26.45 -1.72 -0.93
CA MET A 291 -27.09 -1.43 0.38
C MET A 291 -26.24 -1.89 1.57
N ARG A 292 -25.44 -2.95 1.41
CA ARG A 292 -24.45 -3.37 2.42
C ARG A 292 -23.28 -2.41 2.56
N GLY A 293 -23.12 -1.48 1.62
CA GLY A 293 -21.94 -0.65 1.53
C GLY A 293 -20.69 -1.50 1.34
N THR A 294 -20.73 -2.53 0.51
CA THR A 294 -19.56 -3.38 0.27
C THR A 294 -18.45 -2.58 -0.40
N ALA A 295 -17.20 -2.72 0.06
CA ALA A 295 -16.06 -2.04 -0.54
C ALA A 295 -14.79 -2.87 -0.40
N LEU A 296 -13.82 -2.61 -1.28
CA LEU A 296 -12.46 -3.11 -1.15
C LEU A 296 -11.57 -2.04 -0.52
N LEU A 297 -10.69 -2.45 0.37
CA LEU A 297 -9.81 -1.58 1.13
C LEU A 297 -8.36 -2.01 0.95
N CYS A 298 -7.46 -1.05 0.73
CA CYS A 298 -6.02 -1.32 0.77
C CYS A 298 -5.49 -1.44 2.21
N ASP A 299 -6.18 -0.83 3.16
CA ASP A 299 -5.81 -0.85 4.56
C ASP A 299 -7.10 -0.79 5.41
N ILE A 300 -7.05 -1.47 6.54
CA ILE A 300 -8.13 -1.62 7.52
C ILE A 300 -7.86 -0.85 8.81
N ARG A 301 -6.72 -0.14 8.89
CA ARG A 301 -6.26 0.64 10.04
C ARG A 301 -6.30 2.13 9.79
#